data_AF-A0AAW1GEF3-F1
#
_entry.id   AF-A0AAW1GEF3-F1
#
_cell.length_a   1.000
_cell.length_b   1.000
_cell.length_c   1.000
_cell.angle_alpha   90.00
_cell.angle_beta   90.00
_cell.angle_gamma   90.00
#
_symmetry.space_group_name_H-M   'P 1'
#
loop_
_entity.id
_entity.type
_entity.pdbx_description
1 polymer ?
#
loop_
_entity_poly.entity_id
_entity_poly.type
_entity_poly.pdbx_seq_one_letter_code
_entity_poly.pdbx_strand_id
1 'polypeptide(L)'
;MTRRYWNINLEEMMEGGVHFGHGTRKWNPRMSPYISAKCKGIHILNLTRTARFLSEACDLVFDAASRGKQFLIVGTKNKAADSVAWAAIRARCLYVNKKWLGGMLTNWSTTETRLHKFRDLRMEQKVGGLARLRREMPR
;
A
#
# COMPACT_ATOMS: atom_id res chain seq x y z
N MET A 1 0.86 30.62 7.81
CA MET A 1 0.69 29.20 7.44
C MET A 1 -0.77 28.83 7.65
N THR A 2 -1.48 28.44 6.60
CA THR A 2 -2.90 28.05 6.68
C THR A 2 -3.00 26.76 7.50
N ARG A 3 -3.78 26.77 8.59
CA ARG A 3 -3.99 25.58 9.41
C ARG A 3 -4.86 24.61 8.63
N ARG A 4 -4.30 23.45 8.29
CA ARG A 4 -5.00 22.37 7.57
C ARG A 4 -5.64 21.44 8.59
N TYR A 5 -6.79 20.88 8.25
CA TYR A 5 -7.54 19.97 9.10
C TYR A 5 -7.84 18.69 8.33
N TRP A 6 -7.63 17.55 9.00
CA TRP A 6 -7.91 16.22 8.47
C TRP A 6 -9.06 15.60 9.27
N ASN A 7 -9.95 14.88 8.60
CA ASN A 7 -11.04 14.17 9.28
C ASN A 7 -10.49 12.91 9.96
N ILE A 8 -10.15 13.03 11.26
CA ILE A 8 -9.63 11.95 12.09
C ILE A 8 -10.40 11.99 13.42
N ASN A 9 -11.32 11.05 13.62
CA ASN A 9 -12.07 10.89 14.87
C ASN A 9 -11.60 9.64 15.64
N LEU A 10 -11.42 9.76 16.95
CA LEU A 10 -11.07 8.62 17.81
C LEU A 10 -12.19 7.57 17.84
N GLU A 11 -13.46 7.98 17.78
CA GLU A 11 -14.60 7.05 17.78
C GLU A 11 -14.59 6.17 16.53
N GLU A 12 -14.44 6.77 15.34
CA GLU A 12 -14.32 6.03 14.07
C GLU A 12 -13.14 5.06 14.08
N MET A 13 -12.00 5.44 14.65
CA MET A 13 -10.83 4.55 14.77
C MET A 13 -11.09 3.39 15.73
N MET A 14 -11.89 3.62 16.77
CA MET A 14 -12.27 2.60 17.75
C MET A 14 -13.26 1.61 17.13
N GLU A 15 -14.30 2.09 16.46
CA GLU A 15 -15.28 1.29 15.72
C GLU A 15 -14.63 0.48 14.60
N GLY A 16 -13.69 1.09 13.86
CA GLY A 16 -12.90 0.42 12.83
C GLY A 16 -11.88 -0.59 13.36
N GLY A 17 -11.73 -0.72 14.69
CA GLY A 17 -10.84 -1.71 15.30
C GLY A 17 -9.34 -1.43 15.11
N VAL A 18 -8.95 -0.17 14.84
CA VAL A 18 -7.55 0.23 14.56
C VAL A 18 -6.62 0.00 15.77
N HIS A 19 -7.19 0.00 16.97
CA HIS A 19 -6.45 -0.18 18.22
C HIS A 19 -5.96 -1.61 18.46
N PHE A 20 -6.45 -2.61 17.72
CA PHE A 20 -6.02 -3.99 17.92
C PHE A 20 -4.68 -4.29 17.24
N GLY A 21 -3.70 -4.69 18.04
CA GLY A 21 -2.40 -5.17 17.58
C GLY A 21 -2.34 -6.69 17.44
N HIS A 22 -1.12 -7.22 17.40
CA HIS A 22 -0.88 -8.66 17.41
C HIS A 22 -0.89 -9.25 18.83
N GLY A 23 -0.94 -10.57 18.92
CA GLY A 23 -0.77 -11.30 20.18
C GLY A 23 0.60 -11.04 20.81
N THR A 24 0.65 -11.05 22.15
CA THR A 24 1.83 -10.67 22.95
C THR A 24 3.08 -11.52 22.78
N ARG A 25 2.97 -12.68 22.10
CA ARG A 25 4.14 -13.50 21.71
C ARG A 25 4.78 -13.06 20.39
N LYS A 26 4.04 -12.34 19.54
CA LYS A 26 4.47 -11.90 18.20
C LYS A 26 4.51 -10.36 18.16
N TRP A 27 5.35 -9.76 19.01
CA TRP A 27 5.52 -8.32 19.08
C TRP A 27 7.01 -7.94 18.99
N ASN A 28 7.27 -6.70 18.58
CA ASN A 28 8.62 -6.14 18.55
C ASN A 28 8.78 -5.20 19.77
N PRO A 29 9.78 -5.42 20.66
CA PRO A 29 10.02 -4.57 21.83
C PRO A 29 10.14 -3.07 21.52
N ARG A 30 10.63 -2.72 20.32
CA ARG A 30 10.72 -1.32 19.86
C ARG A 30 9.35 -0.64 19.73
N MET A 31 8.26 -1.41 19.69
CA MET A 31 6.89 -0.89 19.66
C MET A 31 6.36 -0.53 21.04
N SER A 32 7.08 -0.82 22.13
CA SER A 32 6.66 -0.50 23.50
C SER A 32 6.14 0.93 23.69
N PRO A 33 6.77 1.98 23.11
CA PRO A 33 6.25 3.35 23.25
C PRO A 33 4.88 3.59 22.60
N TYR A 34 4.46 2.74 21.65
CA TYR A 34 3.21 2.91 20.90
C TYR A 34 2.07 2.02 21.41
N ILE A 35 2.37 1.11 22.35
CA ILE A 35 1.42 0.19 22.97
C ILE A 35 0.86 0.85 24.23
N SER A 36 -0.46 0.96 24.34
CA SER A 36 -1.13 1.53 25.52
C SER A 36 -1.39 0.48 26.60
N ALA A 37 -1.86 -0.70 26.21
CA ALA A 37 -2.27 -1.75 27.13
C ALA A 37 -2.15 -3.15 26.51
N LYS A 38 -2.42 -4.16 27.32
CA LYS A 38 -2.58 -5.56 26.90
C LYS A 38 -3.91 -6.07 27.44
N CYS A 39 -4.76 -6.62 26.58
CA CYS A 39 -6.03 -7.23 26.98
C CYS A 39 -6.14 -8.63 26.34
N LYS A 40 -6.48 -9.64 27.15
CA LYS A 40 -6.69 -11.04 26.69
C LYS A 40 -5.57 -11.57 25.79
N GLY A 41 -4.32 -11.19 26.07
CA GLY A 41 -3.15 -11.62 25.30
C GLY A 41 -2.88 -10.87 23.99
N ILE A 42 -3.65 -9.82 23.66
CA ILE A 42 -3.48 -8.94 22.49
C ILE A 42 -2.96 -7.58 22.96
N HIS A 43 -2.02 -6.99 22.20
CA HIS A 43 -1.58 -5.61 22.43
C HIS A 43 -2.60 -4.60 21.91
N ILE A 44 -2.87 -3.57 22.72
CA ILE A 44 -3.70 -2.43 22.33
C ILE A 44 -2.77 -1.27 21.98
N LEU A 45 -2.97 -0.68 20.80
CA LEU A 45 -2.20 0.47 20.31
C LEU A 45 -2.80 1.78 20.82
N ASN A 46 -1.94 2.78 21.05
CA ASN A 46 -2.36 4.10 21.50
C ASN A 46 -2.97 4.91 20.33
N LEU A 47 -4.29 5.06 20.31
CA LEU A 47 -5.02 5.79 19.27
C LEU A 47 -4.69 7.29 19.24
N THR A 48 -4.43 7.93 20.38
CA THR A 48 -4.04 9.35 20.43
C THR A 48 -2.73 9.57 19.68
N ARG A 49 -1.74 8.67 19.86
CA ARG A 49 -0.49 8.71 19.10
C ARG A 49 -0.73 8.42 17.62
N THR A 50 -1.55 7.43 17.29
CA THR A 50 -1.90 7.10 15.90
C THR A 50 -2.56 8.28 15.19
N ALA A 51 -3.50 8.97 15.84
CA ALA A 51 -4.19 10.13 15.27
C ALA A 51 -3.21 11.28 14.97
N ARG A 52 -2.27 11.55 15.89
CA ARG A 52 -1.21 12.55 15.68
C ARG A 52 -0.33 12.19 14.48
N PHE A 53 0.21 10.96 14.44
CA PHE A 53 1.08 10.54 13.33
C PHE A 53 0.34 10.49 12.00
N LEU A 54 -0.95 10.13 12.01
CA LEU A 54 -1.77 10.14 10.81
C LEU A 54 -1.96 11.57 10.28
N SER A 55 -2.21 12.55 11.15
CA SER A 55 -2.27 13.96 10.75
C SER A 55 -0.95 14.44 10.14
N GLU A 56 0.18 14.18 10.80
CA GLU A 56 1.51 14.55 10.30
C GLU A 56 1.81 13.89 8.94
N ALA A 57 1.42 12.61 8.76
CA ALA A 57 1.57 11.90 7.50
C ALA A 57 0.69 12.51 6.39
N CYS A 58 -0.56 12.87 6.69
CA CYS A 58 -1.45 13.53 5.73
C CYS A 58 -0.89 14.90 5.28
N ASP A 59 -0.31 15.67 6.20
CA ASP A 59 0.35 16.94 5.87
C ASP A 59 1.51 16.74 4.89
N LEU A 60 2.39 15.76 5.16
CA LEU A 60 3.52 15.43 4.28
C LEU A 60 3.05 14.93 2.91
N VAL A 61 2.02 14.08 2.87
CA VAL A 61 1.44 13.58 1.62
C VAL A 61 0.83 14.72 0.81
N PHE A 62 0.11 15.64 1.46
CA PHE A 62 -0.46 16.80 0.80
C PHE A 62 0.61 17.74 0.22
N ASP A 63 1.67 18.01 0.99
CA ASP A 63 2.79 18.82 0.50
C ASP A 63 3.55 18.14 -0.63
N ALA A 64 3.71 16.82 -0.61
CA ALA A 64 4.31 16.07 -1.70
C ALA A 64 3.42 16.09 -2.97
N ALA A 65 2.11 15.94 -2.81
CA ALA A 65 1.14 15.93 -3.90
C ALA A 65 1.01 17.31 -4.56
N SER A 66 0.96 18.38 -3.76
CA SER A 66 0.93 19.77 -4.28
C SER A 66 2.19 20.13 -5.08
N ARG A 67 3.31 19.46 -4.83
CA ARG A 67 4.56 19.56 -5.62
C ARG A 67 4.60 18.63 -6.84
N GLY A 68 3.52 17.90 -7.14
CA GLY A 68 3.41 17.01 -8.29
C GLY A 68 4.21 15.70 -8.17
N LYS A 69 4.61 15.30 -6.96
CA LYS A 69 5.33 14.03 -6.75
C LYS A 69 4.42 12.83 -7.01
N GLN A 70 5.04 11.72 -7.41
CA GLN A 70 4.36 10.44 -7.66
C GLN A 70 4.27 9.61 -6.39
N PHE A 71 3.19 8.83 -6.25
CA PHE A 71 2.94 7.96 -5.10
C PHE A 71 2.81 6.50 -5.52
N LEU A 72 3.36 5.62 -4.68
CA LEU A 72 3.25 4.18 -4.82
C LEU A 72 2.62 3.59 -3.56
N ILE A 73 1.47 2.94 -3.70
CA ILE A 73 0.76 2.27 -2.61
C ILE A 73 1.01 0.76 -2.70
N VAL A 74 1.47 0.15 -1.60
CA VAL A 74 1.87 -1.26 -1.59
C VAL A 74 1.09 -2.02 -0.53
N GLY A 75 0.48 -3.13 -0.93
CA GLY A 75 -0.12 -4.07 0.01
C GLY A 75 -0.46 -5.38 -0.65
N THR A 76 0.31 -6.41 -0.34
CA THR A 76 0.29 -7.72 -1.01
C THR A 76 -0.53 -8.78 -0.27
N LYS A 77 -0.97 -8.47 0.96
CA LYS A 77 -1.77 -9.39 1.78
C LYS A 77 -3.16 -9.52 1.18
N ASN A 78 -3.70 -10.74 1.11
CA ASN A 78 -5.04 -11.00 0.54
C ASN A 78 -6.13 -10.06 1.09
N LYS A 79 -6.13 -9.77 2.40
CA LYS A 79 -7.11 -8.87 3.03
C LYS A 79 -6.93 -7.38 2.66
N ALA A 80 -5.78 -6.99 2.13
CA ALA A 80 -5.43 -5.60 1.82
C ALA A 80 -5.31 -5.35 0.30
N ALA A 81 -5.13 -6.39 -0.51
CA ALA A 81 -4.83 -6.29 -1.93
C ALA A 81 -5.91 -5.51 -2.70
N ASP A 82 -7.19 -5.80 -2.45
CA ASP A 82 -8.29 -5.15 -3.15
C ASP A 82 -8.49 -3.71 -2.66
N SER A 83 -8.40 -3.48 -1.34
CA SER A 83 -8.47 -2.14 -0.75
C SER A 83 -7.36 -1.22 -1.25
N VAL A 84 -6.13 -1.73 -1.40
CA VAL A 84 -4.99 -0.98 -1.94
C VAL A 84 -5.20 -0.61 -3.40
N ALA A 85 -5.64 -1.55 -4.23
CA ALA A 85 -5.92 -1.28 -5.64
C ALA A 85 -7.02 -0.23 -5.80
N TRP A 86 -8.12 -0.38 -5.04
CA TRP A 86 -9.24 0.56 -5.07
C TRP A 86 -8.83 1.97 -4.61
N ALA A 87 -8.09 2.08 -3.51
CA ALA A 87 -7.59 3.37 -3.00
C ALA A 87 -6.67 4.06 -4.00
N ALA A 88 -5.75 3.31 -4.62
CA ALA A 88 -4.82 3.85 -5.60
C ALA A 88 -5.51 4.33 -6.88
N ILE A 89 -6.49 3.59 -7.38
CA ILE A 89 -7.28 3.98 -8.56
C ILE A 89 -8.05 5.28 -8.27
N ARG A 90 -8.72 5.37 -7.11
CA ARG A 90 -9.42 6.59 -6.68
C ARG A 90 -8.48 7.79 -6.55
N ALA A 91 -7.29 7.58 -6.01
CA ALA A 91 -6.28 8.62 -5.84
C ALA A 91 -5.44 8.88 -7.11
N ARG A 92 -5.68 8.14 -8.22
CA ARG A 92 -4.88 8.18 -9.46
C ARG A 92 -3.37 7.98 -9.22
N CYS A 93 -3.03 7.08 -8.29
CA CYS A 93 -1.66 6.75 -7.90
C CYS A 93 -1.24 5.35 -8.40
N LEU A 94 0.06 5.07 -8.38
CA LEU A 94 0.60 3.74 -8.71
C LEU A 94 0.39 2.78 -7.53
N TYR A 95 0.24 1.48 -7.82
CA TYR A 95 0.10 0.48 -6.75
C TYR A 95 0.70 -0.88 -7.07
N VAL A 96 0.98 -1.64 -6.00
CA VAL A 96 1.32 -3.06 -6.06
C VAL A 96 0.47 -3.83 -5.06
N ASN A 97 -0.48 -4.62 -5.55
CA ASN A 97 -1.39 -5.42 -4.73
C ASN A 97 -1.20 -6.95 -4.84
N LYS A 98 -0.39 -7.41 -5.79
CA LYS A 98 -0.05 -8.82 -5.98
C LYS A 98 1.31 -9.11 -5.36
N LYS A 99 2.27 -9.61 -6.14
CA LYS A 99 3.62 -9.90 -5.67
C LYS A 99 4.52 -8.67 -5.83
N TRP A 100 5.19 -8.26 -4.75
CA TRP A 100 6.29 -7.32 -4.81
C TRP A 100 7.54 -8.05 -5.29
N LEU A 101 8.05 -7.70 -6.48
CA LEU A 101 9.27 -8.30 -6.99
C LEU A 101 10.48 -7.57 -6.41
N GLY A 102 11.44 -8.33 -5.88
CA GLY A 102 12.72 -7.78 -5.45
C GLY A 102 13.39 -7.04 -6.61
N GLY A 103 13.95 -5.85 -6.35
CA GLY A 103 14.60 -5.03 -7.36
C GLY A 103 13.69 -4.05 -8.11
N MET A 104 12.37 -4.01 -7.85
CA MET A 104 11.47 -3.09 -8.57
C MET A 104 11.86 -1.61 -8.45
N LEU A 105 12.39 -1.19 -7.29
CA LEU A 105 12.85 0.19 -7.08
C LEU A 105 14.36 0.34 -7.25
N THR A 106 15.14 -0.67 -6.85
CA THR A 106 16.60 -0.58 -6.82
C THR A 106 17.26 -0.94 -8.15
N ASN A 107 16.63 -1.81 -8.95
CA ASN A 107 17.08 -2.21 -10.28
C ASN A 107 16.04 -1.75 -11.32
N TRP A 108 15.98 -0.43 -11.51
CA TRP A 108 15.02 0.19 -12.41
C TRP A 108 15.26 -0.18 -13.88
N SER A 109 16.51 -0.25 -14.34
CA SER A 109 16.84 -0.57 -15.73
C SER A 109 16.25 -1.92 -16.18
N THR A 110 16.36 -2.95 -15.34
CA THR A 110 15.77 -4.27 -15.63
C THR A 110 14.25 -4.21 -15.58
N THR A 111 13.68 -3.45 -14.64
CA THR A 111 12.23 -3.28 -14.50
C THR A 111 11.63 -2.58 -15.71
N GLU A 112 12.31 -1.54 -16.20
CA GLU A 112 11.96 -0.78 -17.40
C GLU A 112 11.97 -1.67 -18.65
N THR A 113 13.00 -2.49 -18.85
CA THR A 113 13.03 -3.45 -19.97
C THR A 113 11.83 -4.40 -19.94
N ARG A 114 11.42 -4.87 -18.75
CA ARG A 114 10.23 -5.72 -18.60
C ARG A 114 8.94 -4.97 -18.89
N LEU A 115 8.86 -3.68 -18.53
CA LEU A 115 7.72 -2.83 -18.85
C LEU A 115 7.60 -2.59 -20.36
N HIS A 116 8.72 -2.39 -21.07
CA HIS A 116 8.73 -2.31 -22.53
C HIS A 116 8.19 -3.60 -23.16
N LYS A 117 8.75 -4.76 -22.78
CA LYS A 117 8.25 -6.05 -23.24
C LYS A 117 6.76 -6.27 -22.95
N PHE A 118 6.28 -5.81 -21.79
CA PHE A 118 4.86 -5.87 -21.46
C PHE A 118 3.99 -5.00 -22.38
N ARG A 119 4.46 -3.80 -22.73
CA ARG A 119 3.77 -2.92 -23.69
C ARG A 119 3.70 -3.56 -25.07
N ASP A 120 4.79 -4.17 -25.53
CA ASP A 120 4.85 -4.87 -26.82
C ASP A 120 3.85 -6.02 -26.87
N LEU A 121 3.85 -6.89 -25.85
CA LEU A 121 2.88 -7.98 -25.72
C LEU A 121 1.42 -7.50 -25.66
N ARG A 122 1.17 -6.36 -25.01
CA ARG A 122 -0.17 -5.74 -24.97
C ARG A 122 -0.60 -5.24 -26.36
N MET A 123 0.33 -4.72 -27.16
CA MET A 123 0.04 -4.30 -28.54
C MET A 123 -0.23 -5.51 -29.44
N GLU A 124 0.62 -6.53 -29.39
CA GLU A 124 0.43 -7.78 -30.16
C GLU A 124 -0.90 -8.46 -29.83
N GLN A 125 -1.29 -8.47 -28.55
CA GLN A 125 -2.58 -9.00 -28.11
C GLN A 125 -3.76 -8.23 -28.75
N LYS A 126 -3.69 -6.89 -28.80
CA LYS A 126 -4.75 -6.06 -29.39
C LYS A 126 -4.87 -6.23 -30.90
N VAL A 127 -3.75 -6.43 -31.59
CA VAL A 127 -3.68 -6.65 -33.04
C VAL A 127 -4.07 -8.09 -33.44
N GLY A 128 -4.24 -8.99 -32.47
CA GLY A 128 -4.58 -10.39 -32.72
C GLY A 128 -3.40 -11.24 -33.21
N GLY A 129 -2.16 -10.73 -33.10
CA GLY A 129 -0.94 -11.44 -33.51
C GLY A 129 -0.75 -12.77 -32.77
N LEU A 130 -1.23 -12.85 -31.53
CA LEU A 130 -1.16 -14.07 -30.71
C LEU A 130 -1.91 -15.26 -31.32
N ALA A 131 -2.96 -15.02 -32.12
CA ALA A 131 -3.72 -16.10 -32.75
C ALA A 131 -2.92 -16.86 -33.83
N ARG A 132 -1.85 -16.24 -34.35
CA ARG A 132 -0.97 -16.84 -35.37
C ARG A 132 0.14 -17.71 -34.76
N LEU A 133 0.30 -17.66 -33.43
CA LEU A 133 1.31 -18.45 -32.74
C LEU A 133 0.87 -19.92 -32.62
N ARG A 134 1.83 -20.82 -32.81
CA ARG A 134 1.62 -22.26 -32.62
C ARG A 134 1.28 -22.53 -31.15
N ARG A 135 0.18 -23.23 -30.90
CA ARG A 135 -0.14 -23.75 -29.56
C ARG A 135 0.75 -24.97 -29.30
N GLU A 136 1.79 -24.79 -28.50
CA GLU A 136 2.49 -25.94 -27.91
C GLU A 136 1.69 -26.42 -26.70
N MET A 137 1.33 -27.71 -26.66
CA MET A 137 0.69 -28.28 -25.48
C MET A 137 1.70 -28.28 -24.32
N PRO A 138 1.30 -27.88 -23.10
CA PRO A 138 2.18 -28.00 -21.93
C PRO A 138 2.54 -29.48 -21.75
N ARG A 139 3.82 -29.77 -21.50
CA ARG A 139 4.24 -31.10 -21.03
C ARG A 139 3.83 -31.29 -19.58
#